data_AF-A0A8S0H1B1-F1
#
_entry.id   AF-A0A8S0H1B1-F1
#
_cell.length_a   1.000
_cell.length_b   1.000
_cell.length_c   1.000
_cell.angle_alpha   90.00
_cell.angle_beta   90.00
_cell.angle_gamma   90.00
#
_symmetry.space_group_name_H-M   'P 1'
#
loop_
_entity.id
_entity.type
_entity.pdbx_description
1 polymer ?
#
loop_
_entity_poly.entity_id
_entity_poly.type
_entity_poly.pdbx_seq_one_letter_code
_entity_poly.pdbx_strand_id
1 'polypeptide(L)'
;MALNLKDPEALSAALRLMRTRIAEHAPRLAFEQILLEPMAAAPLAELIVGIKRENDFGLALVIGAGGVLVELLKDSRSLLLPTTEGAIRQALLSLRSATLLQGFRGRPEADLEALVAAIGAVADYACEHAGQLLELDVNPLLVGAQGTVAVDALIRLGQA
;
A
#
# COMPACT_ATOMS: atom_id res chain seq x y z
N MET A 1 -0.63 -13.28 -10.17
CA MET A 1 -1.36 -13.62 -8.93
C MET A 1 -2.62 -14.42 -9.24
N ALA A 2 -3.17 -15.11 -8.24
CA ALA A 2 -4.51 -15.71 -8.26
C ALA A 2 -5.17 -15.36 -6.92
N LEU A 3 -6.45 -14.98 -6.96
CA LEU A 3 -7.17 -14.41 -5.82
C LEU A 3 -8.37 -15.29 -5.46
N ASN A 4 -8.89 -15.13 -4.24
CA ASN A 4 -10.10 -15.81 -3.75
C ASN A 4 -10.02 -17.35 -3.81
N LEU A 5 -8.88 -17.92 -3.42
CA LEU A 5 -8.67 -19.37 -3.35
C LEU A 5 -9.39 -19.92 -2.11
N LYS A 6 -10.47 -20.69 -2.32
CA LYS A 6 -11.39 -21.11 -1.24
C LYS A 6 -10.98 -22.42 -0.57
N ASP A 7 -10.19 -23.24 -1.25
CA ASP A 7 -9.84 -24.59 -0.82
C ASP A 7 -8.49 -25.06 -1.44
N PRO A 8 -7.94 -26.20 -0.98
CA PRO A 8 -6.68 -26.74 -1.49
C PRO A 8 -6.70 -27.12 -2.98
N GLU A 9 -7.87 -27.45 -3.54
CA GLU A 9 -8.00 -27.82 -4.95
C GLU A 9 -7.86 -26.59 -5.84
N ALA A 10 -8.55 -25.50 -5.50
CA ALA A 10 -8.42 -24.21 -6.15
C ALA A 10 -6.99 -23.69 -6.09
N LEU A 11 -6.30 -23.84 -4.95
CA LEU A 11 -4.89 -23.51 -4.82
C LEU A 11 -4.03 -24.34 -5.78
N SER A 12 -4.19 -25.66 -5.79
CA SER A 12 -3.42 -26.55 -6.68
C SER A 12 -3.64 -26.23 -8.16
N ALA A 13 -4.87 -25.90 -8.55
CA ALA A 13 -5.19 -25.46 -9.91
C ALA A 13 -4.52 -24.11 -10.26
N ALA A 14 -4.59 -23.13 -9.37
CA ALA A 14 -3.96 -21.83 -9.55
C ALA A 14 -2.43 -21.95 -9.70
N LEU A 15 -1.79 -22.81 -8.88
CA LEU A 15 -0.35 -23.06 -8.94
C LEU A 15 0.10 -23.65 -10.27
N ARG A 16 -0.65 -24.64 -10.80
CA ARG A 16 -0.37 -25.19 -12.14
C ARG A 16 -0.49 -24.11 -13.21
N LEU A 17 -1.56 -23.33 -13.18
CA LEU A 17 -1.79 -22.27 -14.17
C LEU A 17 -0.68 -21.19 -14.13
N MET A 18 -0.25 -20.77 -12.94
CA MET A 18 0.86 -19.82 -12.80
C MET A 18 2.16 -20.38 -13.39
N ARG A 19 2.49 -21.64 -13.09
CA ARG A 19 3.68 -22.31 -13.65
C ARG A 19 3.66 -22.33 -15.18
N THR A 20 2.51 -22.69 -15.78
CA THR A 20 2.36 -22.67 -17.23
C THR A 20 2.59 -21.27 -17.81
N ARG A 21 1.94 -20.24 -17.25
CA ARG A 21 2.08 -18.86 -17.73
C ARG A 21 3.51 -18.33 -17.58
N ILE A 22 4.18 -18.65 -16.47
CA ILE A 22 5.58 -18.24 -16.25
C ILE A 22 6.48 -18.92 -17.27
N ALA A 23 6.30 -20.22 -17.54
CA ALA A 23 7.09 -20.94 -18.54
C ALA A 23 6.91 -20.37 -19.96
N GLU A 24 5.69 -19.94 -20.30
CA GLU A 24 5.38 -19.30 -21.59
C GLU A 24 6.03 -17.92 -21.75
N HIS A 25 6.01 -17.09 -20.70
CA HIS A 25 6.44 -15.68 -20.79
C HIS A 25 7.90 -15.46 -20.37
N ALA A 26 8.42 -16.32 -19.50
CA ALA A 26 9.75 -16.22 -18.90
C ALA A 26 10.39 -17.61 -18.70
N PRO A 27 10.70 -18.35 -19.79
CA PRO A 27 11.14 -19.75 -19.73
C PRO A 27 12.47 -19.97 -18.99
N ARG A 28 13.24 -18.90 -18.74
CA ARG A 28 14.52 -18.95 -18.01
C ARG A 28 14.39 -18.52 -16.54
N LEU A 29 13.20 -18.09 -16.12
CA LEU A 29 12.97 -17.67 -14.74
C LEU A 29 12.84 -18.91 -13.85
N ALA A 30 13.88 -19.17 -13.05
CA ALA A 30 13.81 -20.15 -11.97
C ALA A 30 13.20 -19.48 -10.74
N PHE A 31 12.24 -20.16 -10.10
CA PHE A 31 11.69 -19.76 -8.81
C PHE A 31 11.43 -21.00 -7.96
N GLU A 32 11.72 -20.90 -6.67
CA GLU A 32 11.60 -22.03 -5.73
C GLU A 32 10.38 -21.91 -4.81
N GLN A 33 9.90 -20.68 -4.62
CA GLN A 33 8.90 -20.36 -3.62
C GLN A 33 7.76 -19.53 -4.20
N ILE A 34 6.62 -19.60 -3.54
CA ILE A 34 5.42 -18.83 -3.84
C ILE A 34 4.92 -18.25 -2.53
N LEU A 35 4.58 -16.97 -2.55
CA LEU A 35 3.95 -16.29 -1.43
C LEU A 35 2.44 -16.63 -1.42
N LEU A 36 1.96 -17.13 -0.28
CA LEU A 36 0.54 -17.38 -0.03
C LEU A 36 0.09 -16.48 1.11
N GLU A 37 -0.92 -15.67 0.84
CA GLU A 37 -1.42 -14.68 1.79
C GLU A 37 -2.93 -14.86 2.01
N PRO A 38 -3.43 -14.51 3.21
CA PRO A 38 -4.87 -14.39 3.43
C PRO A 38 -5.48 -13.38 2.46
N MET A 39 -6.64 -13.71 1.90
CA MET A 39 -7.40 -12.74 1.10
C MET A 39 -7.92 -11.63 2.01
N ALA A 40 -7.49 -10.40 1.79
CA ALA A 40 -7.97 -9.24 2.54
C ALA A 40 -9.48 -9.05 2.36
N ALA A 41 -10.16 -8.64 3.42
CA ALA A 41 -11.57 -8.28 3.37
C ALA A 41 -11.78 -7.02 2.51
N ALA A 42 -13.02 -6.82 2.05
CA ALA A 42 -13.36 -5.61 1.30
C ALA A 42 -13.08 -4.36 2.16
N PRO A 43 -12.27 -3.39 1.67
CA PRO A 43 -11.92 -2.20 2.42
C PRO A 43 -13.07 -1.18 2.46
N LEU A 44 -13.01 -0.27 3.43
CA LEU A 44 -13.81 0.97 3.42
C LEU A 44 -13.25 1.97 2.40
N ALA A 45 -11.93 2.08 2.35
CA ALA A 45 -11.19 2.92 1.42
C ALA A 45 -9.84 2.27 1.07
N GLU A 46 -9.31 2.62 -0.10
CA GLU A 46 -7.97 2.24 -0.53
C GLU A 46 -7.11 3.50 -0.58
N LEU A 47 -5.87 3.40 -0.12
CA LEU A 47 -4.88 4.47 -0.19
C LEU A 47 -3.61 3.98 -0.88
N ILE A 48 -2.83 4.92 -1.38
CA ILE A 48 -1.47 4.73 -1.89
C ILE A 48 -0.56 5.53 -0.98
N VAL A 49 0.49 4.89 -0.48
CA VAL A 49 1.45 5.52 0.44
C VAL A 49 2.85 5.33 -0.10
N GLY A 50 3.43 6.43 -0.59
CA GLY A 50 4.73 6.43 -1.23
C GLY A 50 5.76 7.27 -0.49
N ILE A 51 7.01 6.92 -0.67
CA ILE A 51 8.19 7.69 -0.29
C ILE A 51 8.94 8.00 -1.57
N LYS A 52 9.11 9.29 -1.83
CA LYS A 52 9.92 9.78 -2.95
C LYS A 52 11.02 10.68 -2.43
N ARG A 53 12.12 10.73 -3.17
CA ARG A 53 13.17 11.71 -2.96
C ARG A 53 12.82 12.98 -3.74
N GLU A 54 12.68 14.09 -3.02
CA GLU A 54 12.55 15.41 -3.62
C GLU A 54 13.94 16.03 -3.74
N ASN A 55 14.24 16.55 -4.93
CA ASN A 55 15.49 17.26 -5.17
C ASN A 55 15.54 18.45 -4.19
N ASP A 56 16.67 18.60 -3.49
CA ASP A 56 16.95 19.65 -2.49
C ASP A 56 16.26 19.53 -1.11
N PHE A 57 15.20 18.72 -0.96
CA PHE A 57 14.44 18.65 0.31
C PHE A 57 14.49 17.32 1.06
N GLY A 58 15.14 16.30 0.49
CA GLY A 58 15.26 14.98 1.14
C GLY A 58 14.10 14.06 0.79
N LEU A 59 13.61 13.28 1.75
CA LEU A 59 12.50 12.35 1.52
C LEU A 59 11.16 13.03 1.77
N ALA A 60 10.17 12.70 0.94
CA ALA A 60 8.80 13.12 1.09
C ALA A 60 7.87 11.91 1.12
N LEU A 61 7.02 11.88 2.14
CA LEU A 61 5.88 10.98 2.23
C LEU A 61 4.74 11.50 1.36
N VAL A 62 4.18 10.66 0.52
CA VAL A 62 3.01 10.93 -0.32
C VAL A 62 1.88 10.03 0.15
N ILE A 63 0.76 10.63 0.49
CA ILE A 63 -0.48 9.92 0.84
C ILE A 63 -1.50 10.28 -0.22
N GLY A 64 -1.90 9.30 -1.02
CA GLY A 64 -2.88 9.42 -2.07
C GLY A 64 -4.07 8.52 -1.81
N ALA A 65 -5.23 8.91 -2.30
CA ALA A 65 -6.37 8.00 -2.34
C ALA A 65 -6.27 7.05 -3.54
N GLY A 66 -6.49 5.76 -3.29
CA GLY A 66 -6.37 4.67 -4.25
C GLY A 66 -7.69 4.28 -4.90
N GLY A 67 -7.61 3.35 -5.85
CA GLY A 67 -8.75 2.83 -6.60
C GLY A 67 -9.06 3.62 -7.89
N VAL A 68 -9.73 2.94 -8.82
CA VAL A 68 -9.95 3.39 -10.22
C VAL A 68 -10.66 4.75 -10.31
N LEU A 69 -11.58 5.06 -9.39
CA LEU A 69 -12.32 6.31 -9.41
C LEU A 69 -11.49 7.52 -8.96
N VAL A 70 -10.38 7.31 -8.26
CA VAL A 70 -9.62 8.38 -7.58
C VAL A 70 -8.31 8.72 -8.28
N GLU A 71 -7.75 7.83 -9.10
CA GLU A 71 -6.66 8.15 -10.05
C GLU A 71 -7.03 9.35 -10.94
N LEU A 72 -8.31 9.50 -11.29
CA LEU A 72 -8.85 10.63 -12.05
C LEU A 72 -8.88 11.94 -11.25
N LEU A 73 -9.01 11.86 -9.93
CA LEU A 73 -9.15 13.04 -9.07
C LEU A 73 -7.80 13.66 -8.72
N LYS A 74 -6.67 12.93 -8.81
CA LYS A 74 -5.35 13.38 -8.34
C LYS A 74 -5.40 13.84 -6.88
N ASP A 75 -6.02 13.04 -6.02
CA ASP A 75 -6.23 13.37 -4.61
C ASP A 75 -5.08 12.85 -3.75
N SER A 76 -4.09 13.72 -3.53
CA SER A 76 -2.90 13.40 -2.76
C SER A 76 -2.43 14.56 -1.89
N ARG A 77 -1.67 14.20 -0.85
CA ARG A 77 -0.94 15.11 0.02
C ARG A 77 0.51 14.64 0.12
N SER A 78 1.41 15.59 0.32
CA SER A 78 2.82 15.30 0.55
C SER A 78 3.29 15.98 1.83
N LEU A 79 4.12 15.26 2.58
CA LEU A 79 4.74 15.71 3.81
C LEU A 79 6.24 15.48 3.69
N LEU A 80 7.05 16.48 4.06
CA LEU A 80 8.49 16.28 4.17
C LEU A 80 8.80 15.39 5.38
N LEU A 81 9.85 14.57 5.26
CA LEU A 81 10.34 13.75 6.36
C LEU A 81 11.55 14.39 7.05
N PRO A 82 11.69 14.22 8.38
CA PRO A 82 10.78 13.49 9.27
C PRO A 82 9.46 14.24 9.51
N THR A 83 8.38 13.49 9.77
CA THR A 83 7.04 14.03 10.04
C THR A 83 6.49 13.49 11.36
N THR A 84 5.34 13.99 11.81
CA THR A 84 4.65 13.53 13.03
C THR A 84 3.34 12.85 12.71
N GLU A 85 2.85 11.99 13.62
CA GLU A 85 1.52 11.38 13.54
C GLU A 85 0.40 12.43 13.37
N GLY A 86 0.51 13.57 14.07
CA GLY A 86 -0.43 14.67 13.95
C GLY A 86 -0.47 15.27 12.53
N ALA A 87 0.69 15.44 11.90
CA ALA A 87 0.79 15.91 10.52
C ALA A 87 0.25 14.88 9.52
N ILE A 88 0.53 13.58 9.74
CA ILE A 88 -0.04 12.49 8.93
C ILE A 88 -1.56 12.48 9.02
N ARG A 89 -2.11 12.56 10.24
CA ARG A 89 -3.56 12.65 10.46
C ARG A 89 -4.18 13.85 9.75
N GLN A 90 -3.56 15.02 9.87
CA GLN A 90 -4.05 16.22 9.20
C GLN A 90 -4.00 16.07 7.67
N ALA A 91 -2.95 15.47 7.13
CA ALA A 91 -2.85 15.20 5.69
C ALA A 91 -3.97 14.26 5.22
N LEU A 92 -4.20 13.15 5.93
CA LEU A 92 -5.30 12.21 5.67
C LEU A 92 -6.67 12.90 5.65
N LEU A 93 -6.98 13.68 6.68
CA LEU A 93 -8.26 14.38 6.80
C LEU A 93 -8.43 15.53 5.79
N SER A 94 -7.34 15.98 5.17
CA SER A 94 -7.36 17.01 4.13
C SER A 94 -7.54 16.47 2.71
N LEU A 95 -7.55 15.14 2.54
CA LEU A 95 -7.90 14.50 1.27
C LEU A 95 -9.38 14.78 0.96
N ARG A 96 -9.74 14.93 -0.31
CA ARG A 96 -11.15 15.06 -0.71
C ARG A 96 -11.92 13.76 -0.43
N SER A 97 -11.22 12.62 -0.50
CA SER A 97 -11.74 11.31 -0.14
C SER A 97 -11.86 11.05 1.37
N ALA A 98 -11.43 11.97 2.24
CA ALA A 98 -11.46 11.78 3.69
C ALA A 98 -12.85 11.46 4.25
N THR A 99 -13.92 11.86 3.54
CA THR A 99 -15.30 11.51 3.88
C THR A 99 -15.56 10.00 3.88
N LEU A 100 -14.80 9.21 3.11
CA LEU A 100 -14.87 7.75 3.15
C LEU A 100 -14.28 7.17 4.46
N LEU A 101 -13.32 7.88 5.07
CA LEU A 101 -12.71 7.49 6.34
C LEU A 101 -13.62 7.82 7.52
N GLN A 102 -14.49 8.83 7.39
CA GLN A 102 -15.41 9.32 8.43
C GLN A 102 -16.78 8.64 8.40
N GLY A 103 -16.93 7.55 7.65
CA GLY A 103 -18.22 6.87 7.47
C GLY A 103 -19.09 7.54 6.40
N PHE A 104 -19.51 6.76 5.41
CA PHE A 104 -20.33 7.24 4.30
C PHE A 104 -21.48 6.27 4.00
N ARG A 105 -22.70 6.80 3.87
CA ARG A 105 -23.92 6.03 3.54
C ARG A 105 -24.15 4.78 4.43
N GLY A 106 -24.00 4.95 5.75
CA GLY A 106 -24.23 3.87 6.72
C GLY A 106 -23.09 2.85 6.84
N ARG A 107 -21.96 3.09 6.18
CA ARG A 107 -20.71 2.36 6.45
C ARG A 107 -20.06 2.85 7.75
N PRO A 108 -19.35 1.98 8.48
CA PRO A 108 -18.62 2.38 9.67
C PRO A 108 -17.48 3.36 9.34
N GLU A 109 -17.02 4.06 10.36
CA GLU A 109 -15.80 4.87 10.29
C GLU A 109 -14.57 3.96 10.17
N ALA A 110 -13.51 4.47 9.54
CA ALA A 110 -12.23 3.82 9.47
C ALA A 110 -11.51 3.88 10.82
N ASP A 111 -10.68 2.87 11.09
CA ASP A 111 -9.74 2.92 12.21
C ASP A 111 -8.59 3.90 11.87
N LEU A 112 -8.83 5.18 12.13
CA LEU A 112 -7.90 6.25 11.78
C LEU A 112 -6.59 6.16 12.58
N GLU A 113 -6.64 5.65 13.81
CA GLU A 113 -5.45 5.47 14.63
C GLU A 113 -4.53 4.41 14.01
N ALA A 114 -5.08 3.25 13.66
CA ALA A 114 -4.31 2.18 13.01
C ALA A 114 -3.75 2.63 11.66
N LEU A 115 -4.51 3.43 10.91
CA LEU A 115 -4.06 3.99 9.64
C LEU A 115 -2.88 4.96 9.82
N VAL A 116 -2.98 5.90 10.77
CA VAL A 116 -1.90 6.85 11.06
C VAL A 116 -0.66 6.11 11.52
N ALA A 117 -0.80 5.10 12.39
CA ALA A 117 0.32 4.28 12.86
C ALA A 117 0.99 3.51 11.71
N ALA A 118 0.21 2.91 10.81
CA ALA A 118 0.75 2.19 9.65
C ALA A 118 1.55 3.11 8.72
N ILE A 119 1.03 4.31 8.43
CA ILE A 119 1.74 5.31 7.61
C ILE A 119 2.97 5.85 8.35
N GLY A 120 2.86 6.05 9.66
CA GLY A 120 3.98 6.43 10.53
C GLY A 120 5.13 5.42 10.43
N ALA A 121 4.84 4.12 10.52
CA ALA A 121 5.84 3.06 10.39
C ALA A 121 6.55 3.08 9.02
N VAL A 122 5.83 3.40 7.94
CA VAL A 122 6.44 3.59 6.60
C VAL A 122 7.37 4.80 6.57
N ALA A 123 6.96 5.91 7.18
CA ALA A 123 7.76 7.12 7.28
C ALA A 123 9.02 6.92 8.14
N ASP A 124 8.89 6.21 9.25
CA ASP A 124 10.00 5.89 10.17
C ASP A 124 11.02 4.99 9.48
N TYR A 125 10.56 3.91 8.82
CA TYR A 125 11.43 3.05 8.02
C TYR A 125 12.22 3.85 6.96
N ALA A 126 11.53 4.78 6.30
CA ALA A 126 12.18 5.65 5.31
C ALA A 126 13.25 6.56 5.91
N CYS A 127 13.00 7.12 7.09
CA CYS A 127 13.99 7.94 7.80
C CYS A 127 15.21 7.11 8.23
N GLU A 128 14.98 5.92 8.78
CA GLU A 128 16.06 4.99 9.19
C GLU A 128 16.94 4.58 8.00
N HIS A 129 16.36 4.46 6.81
CA HIS A 129 17.04 4.00 5.61
C HIS A 129 17.36 5.14 4.62
N ALA A 130 17.31 6.41 5.07
CA ALA A 130 17.37 7.57 4.18
C ALA A 130 18.65 7.67 3.33
N GLY A 131 19.74 7.04 3.76
CA GLY A 131 20.99 6.98 2.98
C GLY A 131 20.90 6.11 1.73
N GLN A 132 20.05 5.08 1.73
CA GLN A 132 19.96 4.08 0.66
C GLN A 132 18.57 3.97 0.03
N LEU A 133 17.52 4.45 0.70
CA LEU A 133 16.17 4.35 0.15
C LEU A 133 16.03 5.26 -1.08
N LEU A 134 15.69 4.66 -2.22
CA LEU A 134 15.38 5.37 -3.46
C LEU A 134 13.88 5.58 -3.59
N GLU A 135 13.10 4.54 -3.27
CA GLU A 135 11.66 4.50 -3.48
C GLU A 135 11.05 3.49 -2.50
N LEU A 136 9.91 3.84 -1.93
CA LEU A 136 9.03 2.93 -1.22
C LEU A 136 7.62 3.24 -1.67
N ASP A 137 6.86 2.26 -2.12
CA ASP A 137 5.45 2.43 -2.48
C ASP A 137 4.63 1.31 -1.86
N VAL A 138 3.59 1.65 -1.11
CA VAL A 138 2.58 0.73 -0.59
C VAL A 138 1.30 0.99 -1.36
N ASN A 139 0.97 0.06 -2.25
CA ASN A 139 -0.15 0.20 -3.17
C ASN A 139 -0.77 -1.16 -3.53
N PRO A 140 -1.95 -1.53 -2.98
CA PRO A 140 -2.81 -0.71 -2.14
C PRO A 140 -2.54 -0.88 -0.64
N LEU A 141 -2.76 0.21 0.10
CA LEU A 141 -3.00 0.20 1.54
C LEU A 141 -4.51 0.18 1.79
N LEU A 142 -5.04 -0.97 2.23
CA LEU A 142 -6.45 -1.18 2.48
C LEU A 142 -6.84 -0.69 3.87
N VAL A 143 -7.84 0.19 3.95
CA VAL A 143 -8.33 0.77 5.20
C VAL A 143 -9.65 0.12 5.59
N GLY A 144 -9.73 -0.42 6.79
CA GLY A 144 -10.94 -1.02 7.37
C GLY A 144 -11.38 -0.33 8.67
N ALA A 145 -12.50 -0.80 9.21
CA ALA A 145 -13.02 -0.33 10.50
C ALA A 145 -12.28 -0.95 11.71
N GLN A 146 -11.43 -1.96 11.48
CA GLN A 146 -10.66 -2.67 12.51
C GLN A 146 -9.19 -2.78 12.10
N GLY A 147 -8.65 -1.71 11.52
CA GLY A 147 -7.25 -1.63 11.14
C GLY A 147 -7.03 -1.45 9.65
N THR A 148 -5.77 -1.57 9.25
CA THR A 148 -5.27 -1.29 7.90
C THR A 148 -4.31 -2.40 7.47
N VAL A 149 -4.33 -2.75 6.18
CA VAL A 149 -3.50 -3.83 5.61
C VAL A 149 -2.78 -3.34 4.36
N ALA A 150 -1.45 -3.42 4.34
CA ALA A 150 -0.66 -3.27 3.12
C ALA A 150 -0.78 -4.58 2.32
N VAL A 151 -1.34 -4.51 1.11
CA VAL A 151 -1.54 -5.70 0.26
C VAL A 151 -0.38 -5.93 -0.69
N ASP A 152 0.29 -4.85 -1.10
CA ASP A 152 1.48 -4.92 -1.91
C ASP A 152 2.42 -3.76 -1.54
N ALA A 153 3.72 -4.02 -1.65
CA ALA A 153 4.75 -3.05 -1.34
C ALA A 153 5.96 -3.23 -2.23
N LEU A 154 6.45 -2.13 -2.79
CA LEU A 154 7.69 -2.05 -3.54
C LEU A 154 8.69 -1.22 -2.74
N ILE A 155 9.89 -1.77 -2.54
CA ILE A 155 11.01 -1.04 -1.95
C ILE A 155 12.19 -1.12 -2.91
N ARG A 156 12.76 0.04 -3.27
CA ARG A 156 14.01 0.12 -4.03
C ARG A 156 15.08 0.78 -3.19
N LEU A 157 16.19 0.06 -3.04
CA LEU A 157 17.39 0.52 -2.36
C LEU A 157 18.49 0.81 -3.39
N GLY A 158 19.25 1.86 -3.14
CA GLY A 158 20.50 2.16 -3.84
C GLY A 158 21.61 1.26 -3.35
N GLN A 159 22.66 1.11 -4.15
CA GLN A 159 23.88 0.47 -3.68
C GLN A 159 24.62 1.42 -2.74
N ALA A 160 25.16 0.86 -1.65
CA ALA A 160 26.02 1.58 -0.71
C ALA A 160 27.38 1.95 -1.33
#